data_AF-A0A1Y1KH51-F1
#
_entry.id   AF-A0A1Y1KH51-F1
#
_cell.length_a   1.000
_cell.length_b   1.000
_cell.length_c   1.000
_cell.angle_alpha   90.00
_cell.angle_beta   90.00
_cell.angle_gamma   90.00
#
_symmetry.space_group_name_H-M   'P 1'
#
loop_
_entity.id
_entity.type
_entity.pdbx_description
1 polymer ?
#
loop_
_entity_poly.entity_id
_entity_poly.type
_entity_poly.pdbx_seq_one_letter_code
_entity_poly.pdbx_strand_id
1 'polypeptide(L)'
;LKPVMVFIWARLIAVDISCQQDLIKDSGYSYFAQILKPSEGLPVVDGDEHKAMCAFILAMLCKDYKNGQMVCNQTDIMSYCLAHLQNESNPLLRQWACLCISQLWQD
;
A
#
# COMPACT_ATOMS: atom_id res chain seq x y z
N LEU A 1 -4.14 15.30 8.13
CA LEU A 1 -2.77 14.90 7.71
C LEU A 1 -2.71 13.58 6.93
N LYS A 2 -3.51 12.54 7.26
CA LYS A 2 -3.50 11.25 6.53
C LYS A 2 -3.48 11.34 4.99
N PRO A 3 -4.38 12.11 4.35
CA PRO A 3 -4.41 12.26 2.90
C PRO A 3 -3.11 12.80 2.29
N VAL A 4 -2.55 13.85 2.91
CA VAL A 4 -1.37 14.55 2.40
C VAL A 4 -0.12 13.66 2.47
N MET A 5 0.04 12.90 3.56
CA MET A 5 1.18 11.99 3.72
C MET A 5 1.16 10.87 2.68
N VAL A 6 -0.01 10.26 2.43
CA VAL A 6 -0.18 9.24 1.38
C VAL A 6 0.22 9.80 0.02
N PHE A 7 -0.24 11.00 -0.32
CA PHE A 7 0.07 11.62 -1.60
C PHE A 7 1.56 11.93 -1.79
N ILE A 8 2.22 12.47 -0.76
CA ILE A 8 3.66 12.76 -0.80
C ILE A 8 4.45 11.47 -0.99
N TRP A 9 4.16 10.44 -0.19
CA TRP A 9 4.88 9.17 -0.26
C TRP A 9 4.66 8.43 -1.57
N ALA A 10 3.45 8.43 -2.10
CA ALA A 10 3.16 7.85 -3.41
C ALA A 10 4.02 8.49 -4.50
N ARG A 11 4.15 9.82 -4.51
CA ARG A 11 5.01 10.52 -5.47
C ARG A 11 6.49 10.28 -5.23
N LEU A 12 6.92 10.28 -3.97
CA LEU A 12 8.32 10.07 -3.60
C LEU A 12 8.80 8.68 -4.06
N ILE A 13 8.10 7.61 -3.66
CA ILE A 13 8.52 6.24 -3.96
C ILE A 13 8.36 5.87 -5.44
N ALA A 14 7.48 6.57 -6.17
CA ALA A 14 7.36 6.41 -7.61
C ALA A 14 8.60 6.94 -8.36
N VAL A 15 9.29 7.93 -7.80
CA VAL A 15 10.48 8.56 -8.41
C VAL A 15 11.76 7.93 -7.87
N ASP A 16 11.84 7.69 -6.57
CA ASP A 16 13.00 7.11 -5.91
C ASP A 16 12.61 5.90 -5.06
N ILE A 17 12.91 4.72 -5.58
CA ILE A 17 12.60 3.45 -4.91
C ILE A 17 13.51 3.18 -3.72
N SER A 18 14.67 3.85 -3.60
CA SER A 18 15.58 3.64 -2.46
C SER A 18 14.97 4.06 -1.11
N CYS A 19 13.95 4.92 -1.13
CA CYS A 19 13.14 5.30 0.02
C CYS A 19 12.37 4.15 0.68
N GLN A 20 12.38 2.94 0.09
CA GLN A 20 11.95 1.69 0.74
C GLN A 20 12.53 1.53 2.16
N GLN A 21 13.80 1.90 2.34
CA GLN A 21 14.49 1.78 3.63
C GLN A 21 13.87 2.69 4.69
N ASP A 22 13.48 3.91 4.30
CA ASP A 22 12.84 4.88 5.18
C ASP A 22 11.43 4.44 5.59
N LEU A 23 10.71 3.70 4.74
CA LEU A 23 9.41 3.12 5.08
C LEU A 23 9.51 1.97 6.08
N ILE A 24 10.59 1.19 6.05
CA ILE A 24 10.83 0.13 7.05
C ILE A 24 11.26 0.74 8.38
N LYS A 25 12.09 1.77 8.33
CA LYS A 25 12.56 2.47 9.52
C LYS A 25 11.37 2.94 10.35
N ASP A 26 11.44 2.70 11.66
CA ASP A 26 10.38 3.03 12.62
C ASP A 26 8.98 2.48 12.26
N SER A 27 8.93 1.42 11.44
CA SER A 27 7.68 0.81 10.95
C SER A 27 6.75 1.78 10.21
N GLY A 28 7.29 2.73 9.44
CA GLY A 28 6.51 3.69 8.65
C GLY A 28 5.47 3.06 7.72
N TYR A 29 5.74 1.86 7.18
CA TYR A 29 4.81 1.09 6.36
C TYR A 29 3.47 0.77 7.05
N SER A 30 3.47 0.62 8.39
CA SER A 30 2.28 0.30 9.18
C SER A 30 1.18 1.35 9.04
N TYR A 31 1.57 2.61 8.81
CA TYR A 31 0.67 3.72 8.57
C TYR A 31 -0.19 3.51 7.31
N PHE A 32 0.45 3.11 6.20
CA PHE A 32 -0.24 2.86 4.94
C PHE A 32 -1.04 1.55 5.00
N ALA A 33 -0.53 0.54 5.71
CA ALA A 33 -1.26 -0.70 5.96
C ALA A 33 -2.55 -0.47 6.76
N GLN A 34 -2.53 0.41 7.76
CA GLN A 34 -3.72 0.78 8.52
C GLN A 34 -4.77 1.45 7.63
N ILE A 35 -4.35 2.36 6.74
CA ILE A 35 -5.26 3.02 5.80
C ILE A 35 -5.83 2.02 4.78
N LEU A 36 -5.01 1.08 4.32
CA LEU A 36 -5.41 0.04 3.39
C LEU A 36 -6.45 -0.93 3.99
N LYS A 37 -6.54 -1.06 5.31
CA LYS A 37 -7.51 -1.95 5.96
C LYS A 37 -8.94 -1.69 5.42
N PRO A 38 -9.70 -2.71 4.97
CA PRO A 38 -11.02 -2.50 4.36
C PRO A 38 -12.00 -1.73 5.26
N SER A 39 -11.99 -2.04 6.55
CA SER A 39 -12.85 -1.39 7.56
C SER A 39 -12.40 0.02 7.96
N GLU A 40 -11.20 0.47 7.56
CA GLU A 40 -10.76 1.83 7.87
C GLU A 40 -11.56 2.81 6.99
N GLY A 41 -12.30 3.69 7.64
CA GLY A 41 -12.95 4.84 7.02
C GLY A 41 -12.03 6.05 7.05
N LEU A 42 -11.83 6.69 5.90
CA LEU A 42 -11.17 7.98 5.83
C LEU A 42 -12.24 9.09 5.73
N PRO A 43 -12.13 10.20 6.48
CA PRO A 43 -13.05 11.32 6.38
C PRO A 43 -12.71 12.20 5.16
N VAL A 44 -12.69 11.62 3.97
CA VAL A 44 -12.44 12.28 2.69
C VAL A 44 -13.40 11.76 1.62
N VAL A 45 -13.67 12.58 0.61
CA VAL A 45 -14.59 12.25 -0.49
C VAL A 45 -14.14 11.00 -1.26
N ASP A 46 -12.82 10.84 -1.46
CA ASP A 46 -12.22 9.81 -2.31
C ASP A 46 -11.42 8.79 -1.47
N GLY A 47 -12.10 8.10 -0.55
CA GLY A 47 -11.46 7.19 0.41
C GLY A 47 -10.79 5.98 -0.25
N ASP A 48 -11.38 5.44 -1.31
CA ASP A 48 -10.86 4.26 -2.01
C ASP A 48 -9.65 4.60 -2.88
N GLU A 49 -9.59 5.81 -3.44
CA GLU A 49 -8.43 6.32 -4.18
C GLU A 49 -7.21 6.43 -3.25
N HIS A 50 -7.41 6.83 -2.00
CA HIS A 50 -6.34 6.84 -1.00
C HIS A 50 -5.90 5.41 -0.63
N LYS A 51 -6.84 4.47 -0.50
CA LYS A 51 -6.50 3.05 -0.31
C LYS A 51 -5.71 2.51 -1.50
N ALA A 52 -6.04 2.93 -2.73
CA ALA A 52 -5.33 2.55 -3.93
C ALA A 52 -3.88 3.07 -3.93
N MET A 53 -3.67 4.33 -3.51
CA MET A 53 -2.34 4.88 -3.31
C MET A 53 -1.55 4.13 -2.21
N CYS A 54 -2.20 3.73 -1.11
CA CYS A 54 -1.57 2.92 -0.08
C CYS A 54 -1.16 1.54 -0.59
N ALA A 55 -2.01 0.86 -1.37
CA ALA A 55 -1.67 -0.39 -2.02
C ALA A 55 -0.48 -0.23 -2.97
N PHE A 56 -0.42 0.87 -3.73
CA PHE A 56 0.74 1.21 -4.56
C PHE A 56 2.02 1.40 -3.75
N ILE A 57 2.00 2.20 -2.67
CA ILE A 57 3.17 2.43 -1.82
C ILE A 57 3.69 1.10 -1.25
N LEU A 58 2.80 0.23 -0.77
CA LEU A 58 3.16 -1.07 -0.20
C LEU A 58 3.66 -2.06 -1.28
N ALA A 59 3.11 -2.01 -2.49
CA ALA A 59 3.64 -2.76 -3.63
C ALA A 59 5.08 -2.32 -3.95
N MET A 60 5.30 -1.01 -4.02
CA MET A 60 6.62 -0.44 -4.27
C MET A 60 7.59 -0.69 -3.12
N LEU A 61 7.11 -0.80 -1.88
CA LEU A 61 7.94 -1.23 -0.76
C LEU A 61 8.50 -2.64 -0.95
N CYS A 62 7.71 -3.53 -1.55
CA CYS A 62 8.08 -4.93 -1.76
C CYS A 62 8.92 -5.15 -3.03
N LYS A 63 8.80 -4.27 -4.01
CA LYS A 63 9.41 -4.43 -5.33
C LYS A 63 10.93 -4.58 -5.26
N ASP A 64 11.42 -5.72 -5.72
CA ASP A 64 12.85 -6.08 -5.75
C ASP A 64 13.55 -5.90 -4.38
N TYR A 65 12.79 -5.97 -3.28
CA TYR A 65 13.28 -5.67 -1.93
C TYR A 65 12.78 -6.66 -0.88
N LYS A 66 13.62 -7.67 -0.60
CA LYS A 66 13.30 -8.78 0.31
C LYS A 66 12.95 -8.35 1.72
N ASN A 67 13.60 -7.32 2.26
CA ASN A 67 13.27 -6.83 3.60
C ASN A 67 11.85 -6.23 3.63
N GLY A 68 11.46 -5.51 2.58
CA GLY A 68 10.10 -4.96 2.42
C GLY A 68 9.06 -6.07 2.31
N GLN A 69 9.33 -7.08 1.49
CA GLN A 69 8.48 -8.27 1.37
C GLN A 69 8.33 -9.00 2.70
N MET A 70 9.44 -9.24 3.43
CA MET A 70 9.41 -9.92 4.72
C MET A 70 8.53 -9.20 5.74
N VAL A 71 8.68 -7.89 5.90
CA VAL A 71 7.87 -7.13 6.86
C VAL A 71 6.41 -7.07 6.43
N CYS A 72 6.11 -6.87 5.15
CA CYS A 72 4.73 -6.82 4.68
C CYS A 72 4.03 -8.18 4.78
N ASN A 73 4.73 -9.29 4.50
CA ASN A 73 4.19 -10.64 4.62
C ASN A 73 3.95 -11.08 6.08
N GLN A 74 4.50 -10.36 7.07
CA GLN A 74 4.19 -10.56 8.50
C GLN A 74 2.94 -9.78 8.95
N THR A 75 2.27 -9.08 8.04
CA THR A 75 1.05 -8.31 8.30
C THR A 75 -0.15 -8.82 7.52
N ASP A 76 -1.31 -8.21 7.74
CA ASP A 76 -2.56 -8.53 7.04
C ASP A 76 -2.69 -7.87 5.64
N ILE A 77 -1.64 -7.24 5.10
CA ILE A 77 -1.70 -6.53 3.81
C ILE A 77 -2.21 -7.44 2.68
N MET A 78 -1.76 -8.69 2.62
CA MET A 78 -2.24 -9.67 1.63
C MET A 78 -3.77 -9.85 1.73
N SER A 79 -4.28 -10.09 2.94
CA SER A 79 -5.71 -10.25 3.21
C SER A 79 -6.50 -8.99 2.85
N TYR A 80 -5.97 -7.80 3.12
CA TYR A 80 -6.59 -6.53 2.76
C TYR A 80 -6.68 -6.35 1.24
N CYS A 81 -5.60 -6.62 0.51
CA CYS A 81 -5.60 -6.55 -0.94
C CYS A 81 -6.59 -7.55 -1.57
N LEU A 82 -6.67 -8.78 -1.06
CA LEU A 82 -7.64 -9.78 -1.52
C LEU A 82 -9.09 -9.34 -1.31
N ALA A 83 -9.40 -8.70 -0.18
CA ALA A 83 -10.72 -8.13 0.07
C ALA A 83 -11.05 -7.01 -0.94
N HIS A 84 -10.07 -6.14 -1.24
CA HIS A 84 -10.24 -5.05 -2.20
C HIS A 84 -10.42 -5.52 -3.65
N LEU A 85 -9.93 -6.70 -4.02
CA LEU A 85 -10.19 -7.28 -5.34
C LEU A 85 -11.69 -7.51 -5.61
N GLN A 86 -12.50 -7.65 -4.55
CA GLN A 86 -13.96 -7.83 -4.63
C GLN A 86 -14.71 -6.49 -4.75
N ASN A 87 -14.04 -5.34 -4.66
CA ASN A 87 -14.68 -4.02 -4.80
C ASN A 87 -14.92 -3.69 -6.28
N GLU A 88 -16.02 -4.17 -6.84
CA GLU A 88 -16.37 -3.97 -8.25
C GLU A 88 -16.55 -2.49 -8.63
N SER A 89 -16.89 -1.62 -7.68
CA SER A 89 -17.12 -0.19 -7.93
C SER A 89 -15.84 0.62 -8.11
N ASN A 90 -14.66 0.12 -7.71
CA ASN A 90 -13.41 0.87 -7.81
C ASN A 90 -12.31 0.10 -8.59
N PRO A 91 -12.18 0.31 -9.91
CA PRO A 91 -11.19 -0.39 -10.72
C PRO A 91 -9.74 0.02 -10.37
N LEU A 92 -9.52 1.26 -9.93
CA LEU A 92 -8.19 1.75 -9.57
C LEU A 92 -7.65 1.01 -8.34
N LEU A 93 -8.47 0.90 -7.29
CA LEU A 93 -8.12 0.16 -6.08
C LEU A 93 -7.83 -1.31 -6.39
N ARG A 94 -8.65 -1.95 -7.23
CA ARG A 94 -8.42 -3.34 -7.66
C ARG A 94 -7.09 -3.52 -8.39
N GLN A 95 -6.76 -2.60 -9.30
CA GLN A 95 -5.50 -2.63 -10.04
C GLN A 95 -4.29 -2.60 -9.09
N TRP A 96 -4.27 -1.65 -8.16
CA TRP A 96 -3.14 -1.48 -7.25
C TRP A 96 -3.08 -2.57 -6.16
N ALA A 97 -4.23 -3.09 -5.71
CA ALA A 97 -4.28 -4.26 -4.84
C ALA A 97 -3.69 -5.50 -5.53
N CYS A 98 -4.03 -5.72 -6.81
CA CYS A 98 -3.47 -6.81 -7.61
C CYS A 98 -1.94 -6.68 -7.76
N LEU A 99 -1.44 -5.46 -8.05
CA LEU A 99 0.00 -5.22 -8.10
C LEU A 99 0.66 -5.47 -6.75
N CYS A 100 0.05 -5.04 -5.64
CA CYS A 100 0.60 -5.28 -4.32
C CYS A 100 0.71 -6.77 -4.01
N ILE A 101 -0.30 -7.56 -4.35
CA ILE A 101 -0.26 -9.03 -4.23
C ILE A 101 0.88 -9.61 -5.06
N SER A 102 1.07 -9.16 -6.30
CA SER A 102 2.14 -9.69 -7.15
C SER A 102 3.52 -9.39 -6.56
N GLN A 103 3.73 -8.20 -6.01
CA GLN A 103 5.02 -7.80 -5.43
C GLN A 103 5.32 -8.50 -4.10
N LEU A 104 4.28 -8.89 -3.33
CA LEU A 104 4.44 -9.67 -2.10
C LEU A 104 4.90 -11.12 -2.34
N TRP A 105 4.56 -11.68 -3.51
CA TRP A 105 4.88 -13.05 -3.91
C TRP A 105 6.00 -13.18 -4.94
N GLN A 106 6.61 -12.08 -5.36
CA GLN A 106 7.68 -12.09 -6.35
C GLN A 106 9.00 -12.61 -5.72
N ASP A 107 9.62 -13.61 -6.35
CA ASP A 107 10.89 -14.25 -5.91
C ASP A 107 12.13 -13.34 -5.99
#